data_AF-A0A7C7HPL0-F1
#
_entry.id   AF-A0A7C7HPL0-F1
#
_cell.length_a   1.000
_cell.length_b   1.000
_cell.length_c   1.000
_cell.angle_alpha   90.00
_cell.angle_beta   90.00
_cell.angle_gamma   90.00
#
_symmetry.space_group_name_H-M   'P 1'
#
loop_
_entity.id
_entity.type
_entity.pdbx_description
1 polymer ?
#
loop_
_entity_poly.entity_id
_entity_poly.type
_entity_poly.pdbx_seq_one_letter_code
_entity_poly.pdbx_strand_id
1 'polypeptide(L)'
;MTHDTNKLTTEFAKGNSLRARHTVRIIAGHWRHRLIRFDPGEALRPTPDGVRETVFNWLIPFIKGARCLDLFAGSGALGFEALSRGAAQVTMVDH
;
A
#
# COMPACT_ATOMS: atom_id res chain seq x y z
N MET A 1 6.27 27.97 -45.63
CA MET A 1 5.14 27.65 -44.73
C MET A 1 4.95 26.14 -44.71
N THR A 2 5.63 25.45 -43.80
CA THR A 2 5.30 24.07 -43.45
C THR A 2 5.10 24.07 -41.95
N HIS A 3 3.83 24.12 -41.55
CA HIS A 3 3.42 24.04 -40.16
C HIS A 3 3.73 22.64 -39.64
N ASP A 4 4.68 22.59 -38.71
CA ASP A 4 5.16 21.37 -38.09
C ASP A 4 4.16 20.94 -36.99
N THR A 5 3.14 20.19 -37.39
CA THR A 5 2.02 19.74 -36.54
C THR A 5 2.40 18.63 -35.54
N ASN A 6 3.66 18.20 -35.52
CA ASN A 6 4.11 17.08 -34.68
C ASN A 6 4.62 17.51 -33.29
N LYS A 7 4.64 18.81 -32.96
CA LYS A 7 5.00 19.30 -31.62
C LYS A 7 3.85 19.30 -30.61
N LEU A 8 2.60 19.33 -31.08
CA LEU A 8 1.42 19.46 -30.20
C LEU A 8 0.97 18.14 -29.57
N THR A 9 1.33 16.98 -30.12
CA THR A 9 0.94 15.65 -29.59
C THR A 9 1.91 15.11 -28.54
N THR A 10 3.12 15.67 -28.45
CA THR A 10 4.17 15.18 -27.52
C THR A 10 4.10 15.84 -26.14
N GLU A 11 3.39 16.97 -25.99
CA GLU A 11 3.26 17.67 -24.70
C GLU A 11 2.09 17.15 -23.84
N PHE A 12 1.01 16.63 -24.43
CA PHE A 12 -0.10 16.06 -23.66
C PHE A 12 0.23 14.71 -22.98
N ALA A 13 1.25 14.00 -23.46
CA ALA A 13 1.69 12.73 -22.88
C ALA A 13 2.62 12.89 -21.65
N LYS A 14 3.15 14.10 -21.39
CA LYS A 14 4.02 14.37 -20.22
C LYS A 14 3.25 14.82 -18.98
N GLY A 15 1.95 15.09 -19.10
CA GLY A 15 1.15 15.73 -18.04
C GLY A 15 0.41 14.79 -17.08
N ASN A 16 0.47 13.46 -17.24
CA ASN A 16 -0.36 12.54 -16.45
C ASN A 16 0.41 11.38 -15.78
N SER A 17 1.74 11.41 -15.80
CA SER A 17 2.61 10.46 -15.08
C SER A 17 2.94 10.91 -13.64
N LEU A 18 2.39 12.04 -13.17
CA LEU A 18 2.81 12.75 -11.95
C LEU A 18 2.16 12.29 -10.63
N ARG A 19 1.42 11.19 -10.62
CA ARG A 19 1.17 10.42 -9.39
C ARG A 19 1.20 8.94 -9.74
N ALA A 20 2.40 8.35 -9.80
CA ALA A 20 2.51 6.90 -9.66
C ALA A 20 1.75 6.56 -8.37
N ARG A 21 0.55 6.00 -8.46
CA ARG A 21 -0.25 5.68 -7.28
C ARG A 21 0.51 4.57 -6.57
N HIS A 22 1.15 4.87 -5.45
CA HIS A 22 1.87 3.84 -4.71
C HIS A 22 0.85 2.87 -4.14
N THR A 23 1.08 1.59 -4.43
CA THR A 23 0.21 0.51 -3.98
C THR A 23 0.99 -0.49 -3.17
N VAL A 24 0.37 -0.99 -2.10
CA VAL A 24 0.84 -2.17 -1.38
C VAL A 24 -0.25 -3.25 -1.46
N ARG A 25 0.15 -4.51 -1.59
CA ARG A 25 -0.78 -5.63 -1.74
C ARG A 25 -1.02 -6.32 -0.40
N ILE A 26 -2.27 -6.70 -0.13
CA ILE A 26 -2.62 -7.62 0.98
C ILE A 26 -2.26 -9.04 0.56
N ILE A 27 -1.50 -9.74 1.38
CA ILE A 27 -0.83 -11.01 1.04
C ILE A 27 -1.76 -12.20 1.30
N ALA A 28 -2.45 -12.23 2.44
CA ALA A 28 -3.34 -13.33 2.81
C ALA A 28 -4.60 -12.85 3.56
N GLY A 29 -5.44 -13.81 3.97
CA GLY A 29 -6.69 -13.55 4.67
C GLY A 29 -7.85 -13.17 3.75
N HIS A 30 -8.92 -12.63 4.32
CA HIS A 30 -10.18 -12.33 3.63
C HIS A 30 -10.04 -11.35 2.46
N TRP A 31 -9.01 -10.50 2.48
CA TRP A 31 -8.77 -9.47 1.47
C TRP A 31 -7.51 -9.70 0.65
N ARG A 32 -7.04 -10.95 0.60
CA ARG A 32 -5.91 -11.38 -0.21
C ARG A 32 -5.97 -10.80 -1.64
N HIS A 33 -4.82 -10.35 -2.13
CA HIS A 33 -4.58 -9.73 -3.44
C HIS A 33 -5.21 -8.35 -3.67
N ARG A 34 -5.90 -7.77 -2.68
CA ARG A 34 -6.35 -6.37 -2.81
C ARG A 34 -5.17 -5.42 -2.73
N LEU A 35 -5.25 -4.35 -3.51
CA LEU A 35 -4.28 -3.27 -3.52
C LEU A 35 -4.78 -2.13 -2.63
N ILE A 36 -3.97 -1.73 -1.67
CA ILE A 36 -4.15 -0.53 -0.88
C ILE A 36 -3.40 0.58 -1.58
N ARG A 37 -4.10 1.66 -1.94
CA ARG A 37 -3.51 2.86 -2.51
C ARG A 37 -3.17 3.81 -1.38
N PHE A 38 -2.00 4.42 -1.43
CA PHE A 38 -1.58 5.44 -0.48
C PHE A 38 -0.86 6.58 -1.22
N ASP A 39 -0.88 7.77 -0.63
CA ASP A 39 -0.10 8.89 -1.13
C ASP A 39 1.34 8.70 -0.63
N PRO A 40 2.34 8.55 -1.51
CA PRO A 40 3.71 8.56 -1.05
C PRO A 40 4.03 9.94 -0.47
N GLY A 41 4.29 10.01 0.84
CA GLY A 41 5.14 11.07 1.35
C GLY A 41 6.53 11.02 0.72
N GLU A 42 7.42 11.90 1.14
CA GLU A 42 8.81 11.91 0.66
C GLU A 42 9.49 10.55 0.90
N ALA A 43 9.91 9.88 -0.19
CA ALA A 43 10.73 8.66 -0.20
C ALA A 43 10.28 7.48 0.72
N LEU A 44 8.99 7.12 0.72
CA LEU A 44 8.54 5.92 1.44
C LEU A 44 9.10 4.62 0.84
N ARG A 45 9.74 3.79 1.68
CA ARG A 45 10.07 2.40 1.37
C ARG A 45 9.02 1.48 2.01
N PRO A 46 8.03 0.99 1.26
CA PRO A 46 7.03 0.09 1.83
C PRO A 46 7.67 -1.19 2.34
N THR A 47 7.15 -1.73 3.44
CA THR A 47 7.60 -3.00 4.00
C THR A 47 7.41 -4.12 2.97
N PRO A 48 8.48 -4.82 2.54
CA PRO A 48 8.39 -5.84 1.50
C PRO A 48 7.41 -6.96 1.86
N ASP A 49 6.78 -7.56 0.85
CA ASP A 49 5.80 -8.65 1.04
C ASP A 49 6.37 -9.77 1.92
N GLY A 50 7.59 -10.24 1.65
CA GLY A 50 8.20 -11.34 2.41
C GLY A 50 8.43 -11.03 3.91
N VAL A 51 8.68 -9.76 4.25
CA VAL A 51 8.81 -9.35 5.67
C VAL A 51 7.45 -9.41 6.35
N ARG A 52 6.41 -8.86 5.71
CA ARG A 52 5.04 -8.90 6.25
C ARG A 52 4.56 -10.35 6.39
N GLU A 53 4.80 -11.19 5.39
CA GLU A 53 4.46 -12.60 5.42
C GLU A 53 5.15 -13.34 6.58
N THR A 54 6.46 -13.12 6.77
CA THR A 54 7.23 -13.73 7.86
C THR A 54 6.66 -13.33 9.23
N VAL A 55 6.42 -12.04 9.45
CA VAL A 55 5.82 -11.54 10.71
C VAL A 55 4.47 -12.20 10.97
N PHE A 56 3.58 -12.23 9.97
CA PHE A 56 2.25 -12.80 10.19
C PHE A 56 2.24 -14.33 10.27
N ASN A 57 3.23 -15.02 9.71
CA ASN A 57 3.42 -16.45 9.93
C ASN A 57 3.73 -16.75 11.40
N TRP A 58 4.54 -15.92 12.06
CA TRP A 58 4.79 -16.03 13.49
C TRP A 58 3.55 -15.71 14.34
N LEU A 59 2.67 -14.84 13.84
CA LEU A 59 1.47 -14.39 14.57
C LEU A 59 0.22 -15.26 14.32
N ILE A 60 0.28 -16.29 13.47
CA ILE A 60 -0.87 -17.17 13.17
C ILE A 60 -1.67 -17.60 14.40
N PRO A 61 -1.07 -18.13 15.49
CA PRO A 61 -1.85 -18.60 16.64
C PRO A 61 -2.49 -17.47 17.46
N PHE A 62 -2.11 -16.21 17.24
CA PHE A 62 -2.53 -15.07 18.05
C PHE A 62 -3.41 -14.07 17.30
N ILE A 63 -3.39 -14.06 15.97
CA ILE A 63 -3.97 -12.95 15.19
C ILE A 63 -5.50 -12.95 15.16
N LYS A 64 -6.14 -14.13 15.22
CA LYS A 64 -7.59 -14.25 15.13
C LYS A 64 -8.25 -13.64 16.37
N GLY A 65 -9.09 -12.62 16.17
CA GLY A 65 -9.76 -11.89 17.24
C GLY A 65 -8.87 -10.88 17.98
N ALA A 66 -7.61 -10.70 17.57
CA ALA A 66 -6.69 -9.80 18.25
C ALA A 66 -7.11 -8.33 18.13
N ARG A 67 -6.69 -7.53 19.13
CA ARG A 67 -6.68 -6.07 19.05
C ARG A 67 -5.23 -5.63 18.82
N CYS A 68 -4.94 -5.06 17.66
CA CYS A 68 -3.58 -4.66 17.30
C CYS A 68 -3.43 -3.14 17.36
N LEU A 69 -2.19 -2.70 17.55
CA LEU A 69 -1.77 -1.31 17.47
C LEU A 69 -0.62 -1.22 16.46
N ASP A 70 -0.80 -0.40 15.43
CA ASP A 70 0.21 -0.08 14.43
C ASP A 70 0.64 1.38 14.63
N LEU A 71 1.77 1.59 15.32
CA LEU A 71 2.19 2.91 15.80
C LEU A 71 2.79 3.82 14.71
N PHE A 72 3.20 3.24 13.59
CA PHE A 72 3.82 3.93 12.47
C PHE A 72 3.21 3.40 11.19
N ALA A 73 1.89 3.58 11.08
CA ALA A 73 1.08 2.85 10.11
C ALA A 73 1.50 3.17 8.67
N GLY A 74 1.89 4.41 8.36
CA GLY A 74 2.28 4.81 7.02
C GLY A 74 1.23 4.39 5.99
N SER A 75 1.65 3.54 5.04
CA SER A 75 0.75 2.90 4.05
C SER A 75 -0.38 2.02 4.62
N GLY A 76 -0.37 1.73 5.92
CA GLY A 76 -1.29 0.83 6.63
C GLY A 76 -1.03 -0.65 6.34
N ALA A 77 0.08 -1.00 5.69
CA ALA A 77 0.31 -2.34 5.14
C ALA A 77 0.26 -3.46 6.19
N LEU A 78 0.72 -3.23 7.42
CA LEU A 78 0.69 -4.20 8.51
C LEU A 78 -0.70 -4.25 9.17
N GLY A 79 -1.28 -3.10 9.51
CA GLY A 79 -2.62 -3.03 10.08
C GLY A 79 -3.69 -3.68 9.21
N PHE A 80 -3.69 -3.42 7.89
CA PHE A 80 -4.64 -4.06 6.98
C PHE A 80 -4.41 -5.57 6.81
N GLU A 81 -3.15 -6.01 6.85
CA GLU A 81 -2.82 -7.45 6.81
C GLU A 81 -3.32 -8.17 8.08
N ALA A 82 -3.20 -7.53 9.26
CA ALA A 82 -3.75 -8.03 10.51
C ALA A 82 -5.27 -8.21 10.46
N LEU A 83 -5.99 -7.18 10.00
CA LEU A 83 -7.45 -7.25 9.82
C LEU A 83 -7.84 -8.32 8.80
N SER A 84 -7.14 -8.40 7.66
CA SER A 84 -7.40 -9.42 6.64
C SER A 84 -7.28 -10.83 7.20
N ARG A 85 -6.32 -11.06 8.11
CA ARG A 85 -6.06 -12.35 8.79
C ARG A 85 -6.95 -12.60 10.00
N GLY A 86 -7.89 -11.71 10.30
CA GLY A 86 -8.93 -11.92 11.29
C GLY A 86 -8.70 -11.24 12.63
N ALA A 87 -7.82 -10.24 12.73
CA ALA A 87 -7.83 -9.34 13.88
C ALA A 87 -9.21 -8.68 14.03
N ALA A 88 -9.69 -8.54 15.27
CA ALA A 88 -10.99 -7.93 15.56
C ALA A 88 -10.95 -6.41 15.39
N GLN A 89 -9.82 -5.79 15.71
CA GLN A 89 -9.63 -4.35 15.63
C GLN A 89 -8.15 -4.04 15.43
N VAL A 90 -7.87 -2.97 14.69
CA VAL A 90 -6.53 -2.37 14.63
C VAL A 90 -6.64 -0.87 14.85
N THR A 91 -5.90 -0.34 15.82
CA THR A 91 -5.66 1.09 15.96
C THR A 91 -4.41 1.45 15.17
N MET A 92 -4.53 2.38 14.22
CA MET A 92 -3.42 2.84 13.38
C MET A 92 -3.10 4.28 13.74
N VAL A 93 -1.83 4.56 14.00
CA VAL A 93 -1.31 5.89 14.32
C VAL A 93 -0.28 6.26 13.26
N ASP A 94 -0.36 7.49 12.78
CA ASP A 94 0.61 8.09 11.86
C ASP A 94 0.62 9.62 12.07
N HIS A 95 1.70 10.29 11.66
CA HIS A 95 1.91 11.74 11.84
C HIS A 95 1.61 12.53 10.57
#